data_AF-A0A7S2X590-F1
#
_entry.id   AF-A0A7S2X590-F1
#
_cell.length_a   1.000
_cell.length_b   1.000
_cell.length_c   1.000
_cell.angle_alpha   90.00
_cell.angle_beta   90.00
_cell.angle_gamma   90.00
#
_symmetry.space_group_name_H-M   'P 1'
#
loop_
_entity.id
_entity.type
_entity.pdbx_description
1 polymer ?
#
loop_
_entity_poly.entity_id
_entity_poly.type
_entity_poly.pdbx_seq_one_letter_code
_entity_poly.pdbx_strand_id
1 'polypeptide(L)'
;MSAESKWLTGIALAATVGLAGGSTLAPLNYVPKEESGLAFLPAFGVGAMIASPLVCLIWFGYHGFVIPPLFLRETLWAGILSGTLWNLSNFCALISIPALSYSIAYPMLQCALFVAGLWGIFVFKEITGYAVLVFFVAGFILICGAVCLALSEASL
;
A
#
# COMPACT_ATOMS: atom_id res chain seq x y z
N MET A 1 22.72 16.22 1.99
CA MET A 1 22.86 14.75 1.88
C MET A 1 23.55 14.40 0.56
N SER A 2 24.57 13.54 0.60
CA SER A 2 25.20 12.96 -0.59
C SER A 2 24.20 12.05 -1.34
N ALA A 3 24.46 11.78 -2.63
CA ALA A 3 23.60 10.91 -3.45
C ALA A 3 23.48 9.50 -2.85
N GLU A 4 24.57 8.98 -2.29
CA GLU A 4 24.63 7.69 -1.59
C GLU A 4 23.72 7.64 -0.35
N SER A 5 23.73 8.72 0.45
CA SER A 5 22.87 8.84 1.64
C SER A 5 21.38 8.83 1.26
N LYS A 6 21.01 9.46 0.14
CA LYS A 6 19.61 9.45 -0.36
C LYS A 6 19.19 8.05 -0.82
N TRP A 7 20.07 7.33 -1.51
CA TRP A 7 19.79 5.97 -1.99
C TRP A 7 19.59 4.98 -0.83
N LEU A 8 20.47 5.00 0.17
CA LEU A 8 20.34 4.16 1.36
C LEU A 8 19.06 4.46 2.14
N THR A 9 18.72 5.76 2.27
CA THR A 9 17.46 6.17 2.91
C THR A 9 16.25 5.62 2.14
N GLY A 10 16.27 5.68 0.81
CA GLY A 10 15.20 5.13 -0.03
C GLY A 10 15.01 3.63 0.16
N ILE A 11 16.10 2.86 0.21
CA ILE A 11 16.03 1.40 0.46
C ILE A 11 15.51 1.11 1.87
N ALA A 12 15.99 1.83 2.88
CA ALA A 12 15.54 1.65 4.25
C ALA A 12 14.02 1.92 4.39
N LEU A 13 13.54 2.99 3.74
CA LEU A 13 12.11 3.32 3.70
C LEU A 13 11.30 2.25 2.97
N ALA A 14 11.76 1.78 1.81
CA ALA A 14 11.09 0.72 1.06
C ALA A 14 10.99 -0.59 1.85
N ALA A 15 12.07 -0.99 2.52
CA ALA A 15 12.08 -2.18 3.38
C ALA A 15 11.12 -2.02 4.57
N THR A 16 11.11 -0.84 5.21
CA THR A 16 10.21 -0.55 6.33
C THR A 16 8.75 -0.61 5.90
N VAL A 17 8.41 0.01 4.77
CA VAL A 17 7.05 -0.04 4.20
C VAL A 17 6.67 -1.47 3.83
N GLY A 18 7.58 -2.25 3.25
CA GLY A 18 7.35 -3.66 2.92
C GLY A 18 7.06 -4.51 4.16
N LEU A 19 7.82 -4.34 5.23
CA LEU A 19 7.63 -5.07 6.49
C LEU A 19 6.35 -4.65 7.21
N ALA A 20 6.12 -3.34 7.34
CA ALA A 20 4.93 -2.81 8.00
C ALA A 20 3.66 -3.15 7.22
N GLY A 21 3.68 -2.94 5.90
CA GLY A 21 2.63 -3.35 4.99
C GLY A 21 2.35 -4.85 5.12
N GLY A 22 3.37 -5.69 4.92
CA GLY A 22 3.31 -7.15 5.09
C GLY A 22 2.64 -7.62 6.37
N SER A 23 2.83 -6.88 7.46
CA SER A 23 2.32 -7.23 8.79
C SER A 23 0.89 -6.72 9.06
N THR A 24 0.27 -5.95 8.15
CA THR A 24 -0.99 -5.25 8.42
C THR A 24 -2.16 -6.22 8.69
N LEU A 25 -2.16 -7.42 8.09
CA LEU A 25 -3.17 -8.45 8.36
C LEU A 25 -2.76 -9.44 9.45
N ALA A 26 -1.54 -9.35 9.99
CA ALA A 26 -1.11 -10.23 11.08
C ALA A 26 -2.06 -10.20 12.30
N PRO A 27 -2.61 -9.03 12.72
CA PRO A 27 -3.59 -8.96 13.80
C PRO A 27 -4.85 -9.80 13.58
N LEU A 28 -5.28 -10.03 12.33
CA LEU A 28 -6.47 -10.83 12.03
C LEU A 28 -6.35 -12.29 12.51
N ASN A 29 -5.13 -12.79 12.72
CA ASN A 29 -4.93 -14.12 13.31
C ASN A 29 -5.26 -14.18 14.80
N TYR A 30 -5.34 -13.02 15.48
CA TYR A 30 -5.56 -12.90 16.92
C TYR A 30 -6.94 -12.34 17.28
N VAL A 31 -7.71 -11.86 16.29
CA VAL A 31 -9.06 -11.33 16.49
C VAL A 31 -10.07 -12.49 16.51
N PRO A 32 -11.09 -12.48 17.41
CA PRO A 32 -12.15 -13.47 17.40
C PRO A 32 -12.82 -13.59 16.03
N LYS A 33 -13.28 -14.78 15.64
CA LYS A 33 -13.82 -15.02 14.30
C LYS A 33 -15.03 -14.13 13.99
N GLU A 34 -15.77 -13.74 15.02
CA GLU A 34 -16.94 -12.86 14.97
C GLU A 34 -16.58 -11.41 14.56
N GLU A 35 -15.36 -10.96 14.85
CA GLU A 35 -14.85 -9.62 14.49
C GLU A 35 -13.85 -9.66 13.33
N SER A 36 -13.62 -10.84 12.76
CA SER A 36 -12.72 -11.05 11.61
C SER A 36 -13.42 -10.79 10.26
N GLY A 37 -12.64 -10.71 9.18
CA GLY A 37 -13.18 -10.47 7.83
C GLY A 37 -13.73 -9.06 7.66
N LEU A 38 -14.96 -8.92 7.17
CA LEU A 38 -15.55 -7.60 6.86
C LEU A 38 -15.76 -6.71 8.09
N ALA A 39 -15.95 -7.29 9.27
CA ALA A 39 -16.09 -6.54 10.52
C ALA A 39 -14.81 -5.77 10.89
N PHE A 40 -13.65 -6.19 10.35
CA PHE A 40 -12.37 -5.51 10.53
C PHE A 40 -12.18 -4.31 9.58
N LEU A 41 -12.98 -4.18 8.51
CA LEU A 41 -12.84 -3.11 7.53
C LEU A 41 -12.87 -1.68 8.13
N PRO A 42 -13.75 -1.34 9.09
CA PRO A 42 -13.75 -0.03 9.73
C PRO A 42 -12.43 0.31 10.45
N ALA A 43 -11.70 -0.69 10.96
CA ALA A 43 -10.43 -0.47 11.65
C ALA A 43 -9.36 0.14 10.71
N PHE A 44 -9.35 -0.25 9.43
CA PHE A 44 -8.49 0.36 8.41
C PHE A 44 -8.79 1.84 8.21
N GLY A 45 -10.07 2.19 8.13
CA GLY A 45 -10.52 3.58 7.97
C GLY A 45 -10.16 4.45 9.18
N VAL A 46 -10.43 3.96 10.40
CA VAL A 46 -10.07 4.66 11.64
C VAL A 46 -8.55 4.81 11.77
N GLY A 47 -7.80 3.74 11.46
CA GLY A 47 -6.34 3.77 11.45
C GLY A 47 -5.78 4.82 10.48
N ALA A 48 -6.29 4.88 9.25
CA ALA A 48 -5.90 5.89 8.27
C ALA A 48 -6.28 7.31 8.75
N MET A 49 -7.49 7.50 9.28
CA MET A 49 -7.96 8.79 9.80
C MET A 49 -7.11 9.34 10.94
N ILE A 50 -6.54 8.46 11.78
CA ILE A 50 -5.62 8.85 12.85
C ILE A 50 -4.19 9.05 12.32
N ALA A 51 -3.71 8.15 11.45
CA ALA A 51 -2.34 8.19 10.93
C ALA A 51 -2.09 9.40 10.02
N SER A 52 -3.04 9.75 9.14
CA SER A 52 -2.90 10.86 8.19
C SER A 52 -2.57 12.21 8.86
N PRO A 53 -3.33 12.71 9.85
CA PRO A 53 -2.99 13.96 10.53
C PRO A 53 -1.69 13.85 11.32
N LEU A 54 -1.37 12.69 11.92
CA LEU A 54 -0.10 12.50 12.64
C LEU A 54 1.11 12.65 11.71
N VAL A 55 1.07 12.03 10.53
CA VAL A 55 2.14 12.17 9.51
C VAL A 55 2.28 13.62 9.07
N CYS A 56 1.16 14.32 8.82
CA CYS A 56 1.18 15.75 8.47
C CYS A 56 1.78 16.61 9.60
N LEU A 57 1.38 16.38 10.86
CA LEU A 57 1.89 17.12 12.01
C LEU A 57 3.38 16.90 12.22
N ILE A 58 3.87 15.67 12.07
CA ILE A 58 5.30 15.35 12.13
C ILE A 58 6.04 16.11 11.03
N TRP A 59 5.54 16.07 9.80
CA TRP A 59 6.14 16.80 8.68
C TRP A 59 6.26 18.30 8.99
N PHE A 60 5.17 18.92 9.48
CA PHE A 60 5.13 20.35 9.81
C PHE A 60 6.06 20.71 10.96
N GLY A 61 6.17 19.83 11.98
CA GLY A 61 7.13 19.99 13.07
C GLY A 61 8.58 20.05 12.59
N TYR A 62 8.93 19.27 11.56
CA TYR A 62 10.30 19.23 11.01
C TYR A 62 10.67 20.45 10.13
N HIS A 63 9.72 21.01 9.38
CA HIS A 63 10.00 22.08 8.40
C HIS A 63 9.56 23.47 8.87
N GLY A 64 9.13 23.59 10.14
CA GLY A 64 8.51 24.79 10.68
C GLY A 64 7.01 24.81 10.42
N PHE A 65 6.22 25.15 11.45
CA PHE A 65 4.77 25.20 11.39
C PHE A 65 4.28 26.33 10.47
N VAL A 66 4.32 26.08 9.17
CA VAL A 66 3.65 26.90 8.16
C VAL A 66 2.40 26.14 7.77
N ILE A 67 1.27 26.52 8.35
CA ILE A 67 -0.03 25.91 8.02
C ILE A 67 -0.40 26.37 6.61
N PRO A 68 -0.42 25.46 5.61
CA PRO A 68 -0.87 25.83 4.28
C PRO A 68 -2.36 26.16 4.30
N PRO A 69 -2.85 27.05 3.41
CA PRO A 69 -4.28 27.28 3.27
C PRO A 69 -5.00 25.96 2.96
N LEU A 70 -6.09 25.71 3.69
CA LEU A 70 -6.91 24.51 3.50
C LEU A 70 -7.71 24.64 2.20
N PHE A 71 -7.22 24.04 1.13
CA PHE A 71 -7.92 23.91 -0.16
C PHE A 71 -9.02 22.83 -0.09
N LEU A 72 -9.93 22.97 0.87
CA LEU A 72 -10.98 21.98 1.15
C LEU A 72 -11.85 21.71 -0.08
N ARG A 73 -12.24 22.75 -0.83
CA ARG A 73 -13.15 22.58 -1.96
C ARG A 73 -12.51 21.79 -3.11
N GLU A 74 -11.21 21.97 -3.30
CA GLU A 74 -10.43 21.37 -4.37
C GLU A 74 -9.92 19.96 -4.00
N THR A 75 -9.63 19.71 -2.72
CA THR A 75 -9.02 18.45 -2.26
C THR A 75 -10.03 17.48 -1.66
N LEU A 76 -11.19 17.94 -1.19
CA LEU A 76 -12.19 17.10 -0.52
C LEU A 76 -12.71 15.99 -1.43
N TRP A 77 -13.07 16.32 -2.67
CA TRP A 77 -13.60 15.32 -3.60
C TRP A 77 -12.52 14.28 -3.99
N ALA A 78 -11.27 14.72 -4.20
CA ALA A 78 -10.15 13.82 -4.49
C ALA A 78 -9.82 12.92 -3.28
N GLY A 79 -9.90 13.47 -2.07
CA GLY A 79 -9.75 12.72 -0.82
C GLY A 79 -10.86 11.67 -0.63
N ILE A 80 -12.12 12.04 -0.87
CA ILE A 80 -13.25 11.10 -0.78
C ILE A 80 -13.12 9.99 -1.83
N LEU A 81 -12.81 10.33 -3.08
CA LEU A 81 -12.64 9.33 -4.14
C LEU A 81 -11.48 8.37 -3.85
N SER A 82 -10.33 8.89 -3.47
CA SER A 82 -9.16 8.06 -3.14
C SER A 82 -9.40 7.17 -1.92
N GLY A 83 -9.99 7.71 -0.85
CA GLY A 83 -10.33 6.94 0.35
C GLY A 83 -11.41 5.88 0.10
N THR A 84 -12.38 6.18 -0.75
CA THR A 84 -13.42 5.21 -1.17
C THR A 84 -12.81 4.09 -2.01
N LEU A 85 -11.97 4.43 -2.99
CA LEU A 85 -11.31 3.45 -3.84
C LEU A 85 -10.36 2.55 -3.03
N TRP A 86 -9.65 3.13 -2.05
CA TRP A 86 -8.79 2.39 -1.14
C TRP A 86 -9.59 1.43 -0.24
N ASN A 87 -10.70 1.87 0.34
CA ASN A 87 -11.57 0.99 1.14
C ASN A 87 -12.25 -0.09 0.27
N LEU A 88 -12.65 0.23 -0.96
CA LEU A 88 -13.21 -0.75 -1.88
C LEU A 88 -12.20 -1.84 -2.22
N SER A 89 -10.92 -1.48 -2.40
CA SER A 89 -9.84 -2.45 -2.56
C SER A 89 -9.68 -3.35 -1.34
N ASN A 90 -9.70 -2.78 -0.12
CA ASN A 90 -9.63 -3.57 1.12
C ASN A 90 -10.86 -4.47 1.31
N PHE A 91 -12.05 -4.01 0.93
CA PHE A 91 -13.27 -4.82 0.95
C PHE A 91 -13.13 -6.05 0.04
N CYS A 92 -12.68 -5.86 -1.20
CA CYS A 92 -12.42 -6.96 -2.14
C CYS A 92 -11.35 -7.92 -1.60
N ALA A 93 -10.30 -7.40 -0.95
CA ALA A 93 -9.26 -8.19 -0.31
C ALA A 93 -9.81 -9.06 0.83
N LEU A 94 -10.67 -8.52 1.69
CA LEU A 94 -11.26 -9.27 2.80
C LEU A 94 -12.25 -10.34 2.32
N ILE A 95 -12.96 -10.11 1.20
CA ILE A 95 -13.83 -11.12 0.58
C ILE A 95 -13.05 -12.26 -0.07
N SER A 96 -11.83 -12.03 -0.55
CA SER A 96 -11.04 -13.09 -1.18
C SER A 96 -10.39 -14.02 -0.15
N ILE A 97 -10.19 -13.58 1.09
CA ILE A 97 -9.51 -14.35 2.15
C ILE A 97 -10.18 -15.68 2.52
N PRO A 98 -11.52 -15.80 2.60
CA PRO A 98 -12.15 -17.11 2.80
C PRO A 98 -11.93 -18.07 1.63
N ALA A 99 -11.71 -17.55 0.42
CA ALA A 99 -11.46 -18.35 -0.79
C ALA A 99 -9.97 -18.64 -1.02
N LEU A 100 -9.09 -17.76 -0.53
CA LEU A 100 -7.63 -17.89 -0.58
C LEU A 100 -7.09 -17.66 0.83
N SER A 101 -6.42 -18.64 1.42
CA SER A 101 -5.74 -18.48 2.71
C SER A 101 -4.98 -17.15 2.80
N TYR A 102 -4.94 -16.52 3.99
CA TYR A 102 -4.28 -15.24 4.24
C TYR A 102 -2.84 -15.18 3.69
N SER A 103 -2.12 -16.30 3.76
CA SER A 103 -0.75 -16.44 3.27
C SER A 103 -0.59 -16.25 1.77
N ILE A 104 -1.67 -16.41 0.99
CA ILE A 104 -1.68 -16.30 -0.47
C ILE A 104 -2.39 -15.03 -0.92
N ALA A 105 -3.52 -14.70 -0.28
CA ALA A 105 -4.27 -13.50 -0.59
C ALA A 105 -3.37 -12.25 -0.47
N TYR A 106 -2.51 -12.18 0.55
CA TYR A 106 -1.71 -10.98 0.79
C TYR A 106 -0.61 -10.71 -0.24
N PRO A 107 0.25 -11.69 -0.62
CA PRO A 107 1.19 -11.49 -1.73
C PRO A 107 0.49 -11.17 -3.06
N MET A 108 -0.69 -11.74 -3.31
CA MET A 108 -1.46 -11.42 -4.53
C MET A 108 -1.95 -9.97 -4.57
N LEU A 109 -2.30 -9.37 -3.42
CA LEU A 109 -2.65 -7.94 -3.36
C LEU A 109 -1.49 -7.03 -3.75
N GLN A 110 -0.24 -7.46 -3.56
CA GLN A 110 0.93 -6.67 -3.93
C GLN A 110 1.09 -6.51 -5.45
N CYS A 111 0.45 -7.36 -6.27
CA CYS A 111 0.37 -7.15 -7.72
C CYS A 111 -0.25 -5.79 -8.09
N ALA A 112 -1.05 -5.18 -7.19
CA ALA A 112 -1.55 -3.83 -7.38
C ALA A 112 -0.43 -2.78 -7.47
N LEU A 113 0.74 -3.00 -6.83
CA LEU A 113 1.91 -2.12 -6.95
C LEU A 113 2.45 -2.08 -8.37
N PHE A 114 2.40 -3.20 -9.09
CA PHE A 114 2.79 -3.23 -10.50
C PHE A 114 1.84 -2.36 -11.33
N VAL A 115 0.52 -2.47 -11.11
CA VAL A 115 -0.47 -1.62 -11.80
C VAL A 115 -0.28 -0.14 -11.45
N ALA A 116 -0.04 0.18 -10.18
CA ALA A 116 0.22 1.55 -9.73
C ALA A 116 1.49 2.13 -10.39
N GLY A 117 2.55 1.34 -10.50
CA GLY A 117 3.77 1.76 -11.20
C GLY A 117 3.58 1.97 -12.71
N LEU A 118 2.72 1.18 -13.36
CA LEU A 118 2.35 1.41 -14.77
C LEU A 118 1.64 2.76 -14.94
N TRP A 119 0.77 3.16 -14.01
CA TRP A 119 0.19 4.51 -14.01
C TRP A 119 1.26 5.59 -13.82
N GLY A 120 2.22 5.37 -12.91
CA GLY A 120 3.36 6.28 -12.72
C GLY A 120 4.21 6.48 -13.98
N ILE A 121 4.42 5.41 -14.77
CA ILE A 121 5.22 5.45 -16.01
C ILE A 121 4.43 6.03 -17.18
N PHE A 122 3.22 5.52 -17.44
CA PHE A 122 2.49 5.83 -18.67
C PHE A 122 1.54 7.02 -18.56
N VAL A 123 0.88 7.19 -17.40
CA VAL A 123 -0.13 8.25 -17.19
C VAL A 123 0.54 9.50 -16.64
N PHE A 124 1.22 9.40 -15.50
CA PHE A 124 1.85 10.55 -14.84
C PHE A 124 3.22 10.88 -15.41
N LYS A 125 3.89 9.90 -16.04
CA LYS A 125 5.24 10.05 -16.62
C LYS A 125 6.29 10.53 -15.61
N GLU A 126 6.11 10.18 -14.34
CA GLU A 126 6.99 10.57 -13.23
C GLU A 126 8.23 9.69 -13.15
N ILE A 127 8.12 8.43 -13.59
CA ILE A 127 9.21 7.46 -13.57
C ILE A 127 9.79 7.38 -14.98
N THR A 128 11.03 7.83 -15.14
CA THR A 128 11.72 7.87 -16.46
C THR A 128 13.13 7.32 -16.39
N GLY A 129 13.71 7.00 -17.56
CA GLY A 129 15.08 6.52 -17.68
C GLY A 129 15.30 5.11 -17.11
N TYR A 130 16.45 4.89 -16.48
CA TYR A 130 16.87 3.57 -15.96
C TYR A 130 15.93 3.01 -14.89
N ALA A 131 15.22 3.87 -14.15
CA ALA A 131 14.24 3.44 -13.15
C ALA A 131 13.10 2.61 -13.74
N VAL A 132 12.73 2.86 -15.01
CA VAL A 132 11.69 2.09 -15.70
C VAL A 132 12.13 0.64 -15.92
N LEU A 133 13.41 0.43 -16.29
CA LEU A 133 13.95 -0.92 -16.46
C LEU A 133 13.96 -1.68 -15.12
N VAL A 134 14.44 -1.03 -14.05
CA VAL A 134 14.44 -1.63 -12.70
C VAL A 134 13.03 -1.98 -12.26
N PHE A 135 12.06 -1.11 -12.54
CA PHE A 135 10.64 -1.37 -12.26
C PHE A 135 10.12 -2.60 -13.01
N PHE A 136 10.39 -2.74 -14.30
CA PHE A 136 9.94 -3.91 -15.07
C PHE A 136 10.59 -5.21 -14.61
N VAL A 137 11.88 -5.19 -14.24
CA VAL A 137 12.57 -6.37 -13.69
C VAL A 137 11.97 -6.75 -12.33
N ALA A 138 11.78 -5.79 -11.42
CA ALA A 138 11.16 -6.03 -10.13
C ALA A 138 9.70 -6.50 -10.27
N GLY A 139 8.96 -5.91 -11.21
CA GLY A 139 7.59 -6.30 -11.54
C GLY A 139 7.51 -7.71 -12.10
N PHE A 140 8.43 -8.11 -12.96
CA PHE A 140 8.51 -9.49 -13.46
C PHE A 140 8.73 -10.49 -12.32
N ILE A 141 9.67 -10.20 -11.40
CA ILE A 141 9.91 -11.03 -10.21
C ILE A 141 8.64 -11.14 -9.35
N LEU A 142 7.95 -10.02 -9.12
CA LEU A 142 6.70 -9.97 -8.36
C LEU A 142 5.62 -10.86 -8.98
N ILE A 143 5.37 -10.73 -10.29
CA ILE A 143 4.34 -11.49 -10.99
C ILE A 143 4.70 -12.98 -11.04
N CYS A 144 5.96 -13.32 -11.33
CA CYS A 144 6.43 -14.72 -11.28
C CYS A 144 6.24 -15.31 -9.87
N GLY A 145 6.60 -14.57 -8.82
CA GLY A 145 6.37 -14.98 -7.44
C GLY A 145 4.89 -15.23 -7.13
N ALA A 146 4.01 -14.33 -7.57
CA ALA A 146 2.56 -14.48 -7.41
C ALA A 146 2.02 -15.72 -8.16
N VAL A 147 2.50 -15.98 -9.38
CA VAL A 147 2.12 -17.18 -10.15
C VAL A 147 2.60 -18.46 -9.46
N CYS A 148 3.86 -18.50 -9.01
CA CYS A 148 4.39 -19.64 -8.27
C CYS A 148 3.58 -19.93 -7.01
N LEU A 149 3.18 -18.88 -6.28
CA LEU A 149 2.36 -19.01 -5.08
C LEU A 149 0.95 -19.54 -5.39
N ALA A 150 0.32 -19.03 -6.45
CA ALA A 150 -0.99 -19.50 -6.89
C ALA A 150 -0.97 -20.97 -7.34
N LEU A 151 0.09 -21.39 -8.04
CA LEU A 151 0.26 -22.79 -8.47
C LEU A 151 0.50 -23.74 -7.28
N SER A 152 1.20 -23.28 -6.24
CA SER A 152 1.43 -24.06 -5.03
C SER A 152 0.11 -24.43 -4.33
N GLU A 153 -0.84 -23.49 -4.26
CA GLU A 153 -2.15 -23.74 -3.65
C GLU A 153 -3.01 -24.66 -4.51
N ALA A 154 -2.98 -24.49 -5.84
CA ALA A 154 -3.75 -25.33 -6.76
C ALA A 154 -3.29 -26.80 -6.80
N SER A 155 -2.12 -27.10 -6.23
CA SER A 155 -1.56 -28.46 -6.14
C SER A 155 -1.90 -29.21 -4.84
N LEU A 156 -2.59 -28.56 -3.90
CA LEU A 156 -3.12 -29.12 -2.65
C LEU A 156 -4.62 -29.45 -2.78
#